data_AF-A0A967G730-F1
#
_entry.id   AF-A0A967G730-F1
#
_cell.length_a   1.000
_cell.length_b   1.000
_cell.length_c   1.000
_cell.angle_alpha   90.00
_cell.angle_beta   90.00
_cell.angle_gamma   90.00
#
_symmetry.space_group_name_H-M   'P 1'
#
loop_
_entity.id
_entity.type
_entity.pdbx_description
1 polymer ?
#
loop_
_entity_poly.entity_id
_entity_poly.type
_entity_poly.pdbx_seq_one_letter_code
_entity_poly.pdbx_strand_id
1 'polypeptide(L)'
;SPTSSITGLEHLNGKMVKIRGDGFVQPDKMVINGEITIDESATVVEVGLGFNPLIEVLPVIIQSQQGPTNYIPKRINRIWAQFHETLGVYVNGEQLIPNL
;
A
#
# COMPACT_ATOMS: atom_id res chain seq x y z
N SER A 1 -9.80 -23.25 9.30
CA SER A 1 -10.80 -23.40 8.23
C SER A 1 -11.12 -22.04 7.66
N PRO A 2 -11.34 -21.93 6.34
CA PRO A 2 -11.70 -20.66 5.71
C PRO A 2 -13.04 -20.13 6.24
N THR A 3 -13.13 -18.83 6.46
CA THR A 3 -14.33 -18.16 7.00
C THR A 3 -14.63 -16.90 6.18
N SER A 4 -15.91 -16.55 6.03
CA SER A 4 -16.35 -15.32 5.36
C SER A 4 -16.82 -14.22 6.32
N SER A 5 -17.13 -14.54 7.58
CA SER A 5 -17.50 -13.57 8.63
C SER A 5 -16.28 -13.21 9.49
N ILE A 6 -15.90 -11.93 9.48
CA ILE A 6 -14.76 -11.40 10.24
C ILE A 6 -15.29 -10.44 11.30
N THR A 7 -15.15 -10.83 12.57
CA THR A 7 -15.61 -10.07 13.74
C THR A 7 -14.43 -9.46 14.50
N GLY A 8 -14.72 -8.66 15.54
CA GLY A 8 -13.69 -8.03 16.39
C GLY A 8 -13.14 -6.71 15.84
N LEU A 9 -13.80 -6.14 14.83
CA LEU A 9 -13.41 -4.89 14.16
C LEU A 9 -14.06 -3.64 14.78
N GLU A 10 -14.40 -3.69 16.07
CA GLU A 10 -15.11 -2.60 16.77
C GLU A 10 -14.42 -1.24 16.63
N HIS A 11 -13.08 -1.24 16.66
CA HIS A 11 -12.24 -0.06 16.50
C HIS A 11 -12.28 0.55 15.08
N LEU A 12 -12.84 -0.16 14.10
CA LEU A 12 -12.98 0.26 12.70
C LEU A 12 -14.45 0.49 12.31
N ASN A 13 -15.39 0.45 13.25
CA ASN A 13 -16.82 0.56 12.96
C ASN A 13 -17.16 1.88 12.23
N GLY A 14 -17.93 1.78 11.15
CA GLY A 14 -18.29 2.90 10.27
C GLY A 14 -17.16 3.39 9.35
N LYS A 15 -16.02 2.68 9.29
CA LYS A 15 -14.92 2.97 8.35
C LYS A 15 -14.94 2.04 7.16
N MET A 16 -14.52 2.56 6.01
CA MET A 16 -14.16 1.74 4.86
C MET A 16 -12.78 1.13 5.10
N VAL A 17 -12.70 -0.19 4.99
CA VAL A 17 -11.49 -0.97 5.25
C VAL A 17 -11.03 -1.68 3.98
N LYS A 18 -9.71 -1.82 3.85
CA LYS A 18 -9.03 -2.70 2.90
C LYS A 18 -8.93 -4.09 3.51
N ILE A 19 -9.05 -5.10 2.65
CA ILE A 19 -9.11 -6.50 3.05
C ILE A 19 -8.10 -7.28 2.22
N ARG A 20 -7.25 -8.07 2.89
CA ARG A 20 -6.37 -9.05 2.26
C ARG A 20 -6.70 -10.43 2.81
N GLY A 21 -7.16 -11.34 1.95
CA GLY A 21 -7.45 -12.73 2.30
C GLY A 21 -6.49 -13.68 1.58
N ASP A 22 -5.76 -14.51 2.32
CA ASP A 22 -4.80 -15.49 1.80
C ASP A 22 -3.79 -14.91 0.76
N GLY A 23 -3.42 -13.64 0.93
CA GLY A 23 -2.50 -12.91 0.04
C GLY A 23 -3.16 -12.12 -1.10
N PHE A 24 -4.47 -12.29 -1.32
CA PHE A 24 -5.22 -11.60 -2.36
C PHE A 24 -5.99 -10.41 -1.81
N VAL A 25 -6.02 -9.32 -2.58
CA VAL A 25 -6.79 -8.12 -2.24
C VAL A 25 -8.25 -8.33 -2.62
N GLN A 26 -9.15 -8.18 -1.65
CA GLN A 26 -10.59 -8.23 -1.87
C GLN A 26 -11.20 -6.82 -1.93
N PRO A 27 -12.43 -6.67 -2.44
CA PRO A 27 -13.12 -5.38 -2.48
C PRO A 27 -13.25 -4.74 -1.09
N ASP A 28 -13.11 -3.43 -1.03
CA ASP A 28 -13.27 -2.66 0.20
C ASP A 28 -14.68 -2.82 0.78
N LYS A 29 -14.79 -2.90 2.11
CA LYS A 29 -16.09 -3.00 2.79
C LYS A 29 -16.20 -2.00 3.92
N MET A 30 -17.43 -1.63 4.26
CA MET A 30 -17.72 -0.84 5.44
C MET A 30 -17.91 -1.77 6.63
N VAL A 31 -17.23 -1.50 7.74
CA VAL A 31 -17.44 -2.23 8.99
C VAL A 31 -18.76 -1.77 9.62
N ILE A 32 -19.63 -2.73 9.96
CA ILE A 32 -20.91 -2.46 10.61
C ILE A 32 -21.01 -3.37 11.83
N ASN A 33 -21.23 -2.78 13.01
CA ASN A 33 -21.32 -3.48 14.29
C ASN A 33 -20.08 -4.37 14.57
N GLY A 34 -18.89 -3.87 14.22
CA GLY A 34 -17.64 -4.59 14.47
C GLY A 34 -17.40 -5.82 13.59
N GLU A 35 -18.17 -5.98 12.51
CA GLU A 35 -18.09 -7.12 11.60
C GLU A 35 -18.06 -6.70 10.12
N ILE A 36 -17.45 -7.54 9.28
CA ILE A 36 -17.58 -7.54 7.82
C ILE A 36 -17.79 -8.96 7.29
N THR A 37 -18.45 -9.08 6.15
CA THR A 37 -18.53 -10.34 5.39
C THR A 37 -17.69 -10.24 4.12
N ILE A 38 -16.64 -11.05 3.99
CA ILE A 38 -15.75 -11.09 2.82
C ILE A 38 -16.32 -12.02 1.73
N ASP A 39 -16.03 -11.74 0.46
CA ASP A 39 -16.68 -12.41 -0.68
C ASP A 39 -16.10 -13.80 -0.93
N GLU A 40 -14.78 -13.92 -0.81
CA GLU A 40 -14.06 -15.19 -0.87
C GLU A 40 -13.62 -15.57 0.53
N SER A 41 -14.02 -16.77 0.99
CA SER A 41 -13.61 -17.25 2.29
C SER A 41 -12.10 -17.50 2.30
N ALA A 42 -11.44 -17.02 3.35
CA ALA A 42 -9.99 -17.08 3.49
C ALA A 42 -9.59 -17.63 4.86
N THR A 43 -8.39 -18.19 4.95
CA THR A 43 -7.85 -18.75 6.20
C THR A 43 -7.10 -17.70 7.01
N VAL A 44 -6.30 -16.86 6.33
CA VAL A 44 -5.58 -15.73 6.92
C VAL A 44 -6.17 -14.45 6.34
N VAL A 45 -6.71 -13.61 7.21
CA VAL A 45 -7.35 -12.35 6.82
C VAL A 45 -6.72 -11.19 7.57
N GLU A 46 -6.30 -10.18 6.82
CA GLU A 46 -5.85 -8.91 7.33
C GLU A 46 -6.85 -7.83 6.92
N VAL A 47 -7.29 -7.05 7.90
CA VAL A 47 -8.24 -5.96 7.71
C VAL A 47 -7.64 -4.70 8.30
N GLY A 48 -7.70 -3.61 7.55
CA GLY A 48 -7.16 -2.33 8.02
C GLY A 48 -7.67 -1.15 7.22
N LEU A 49 -7.31 0.05 7.66
CA LEU A 49 -7.58 1.26 6.89
C LEU A 49 -6.66 1.30 5.67
N GLY A 50 -7.21 1.74 4.54
CA GLY A 50 -6.39 2.01 3.36
C GLY A 50 -5.40 3.15 3.65
N PHE A 51 -4.14 2.92 3.30
CA PHE A 51 -3.09 3.93 3.36
C PHE A 51 -2.44 4.06 1.99
N ASN A 52 -2.45 5.28 1.45
CA ASN A 52 -1.77 5.61 0.20
C ASN A 52 -0.47 6.35 0.54
N PRO A 53 0.70 5.68 0.43
CA PRO A 53 1.96 6.33 0.74
C PRO A 53 2.27 7.44 -0.26
N LEU A 54 2.57 8.63 0.25
CA LEU A 54 3.18 9.70 -0.52
C LEU A 54 4.70 9.64 -0.33
N ILE A 55 5.44 9.44 -1.42
CA ILE A 55 6.90 9.39 -1.39
C ILE A 55 7.43 10.66 -2.05
N GLU A 56 8.17 11.45 -1.29
CA GLU A 56 8.91 12.60 -1.78
C GLU A 56 10.41 12.33 -1.65
N VAL A 57 11.13 12.50 -2.76
CA VAL A 57 12.58 12.29 -2.78
C VAL A 57 13.30 13.50 -2.19
N LEU A 58 14.33 13.25 -1.39
CA LEU A 58 15.21 14.30 -0.90
C LEU A 58 16.07 14.88 -2.04
N PRO A 59 16.56 16.12 -1.91
CA PRO A 59 17.53 16.69 -2.85
C PRO A 59 18.73 15.76 -3.03
N VAL A 60 19.03 15.38 -4.27
CA VAL A 60 20.14 14.48 -4.58
C VAL A 60 21.46 15.21 -4.34
N ILE A 61 22.27 14.76 -3.39
CA ILE A 61 23.63 15.24 -3.16
C ILE A 61 24.60 14.30 -3.85
N ILE A 62 25.41 14.84 -4.76
CA ILE A 62 26.46 14.09 -5.46
C ILE A 62 27.78 14.58 -4.89
N GLN A 63 28.57 13.69 -4.31
CA GLN A 63 29.93 14.03 -3.92
C GLN A 63 30.77 14.20 -5.18
N SER A 64 31.28 15.41 -5.39
CA SER A 64 32.19 15.70 -6.50
C SER A 64 33.59 15.96 -5.96
N GLN A 65 34.61 15.73 -6.80
CA GLN A 65 36.01 16.08 -6.48
C GLN A 65 36.19 17.59 -6.18
N GLN A 66 35.22 18.42 -6.55
CA GLN A 66 35.24 19.88 -6.42
C GLN A 66 34.46 20.40 -5.19
N GLY A 67 33.92 19.51 -4.35
CA GLY A 67 33.15 19.86 -3.15
C GLY A 67 31.66 19.54 -3.23
N PRO A 68 30.86 20.00 -2.23
CA PRO A 68 29.44 19.67 -2.11
C PRO A 68 28.60 20.35 -3.21
N THR A 69 27.67 19.60 -3.81
CA THR A 69 26.87 20.02 -4.98
C THR A 69 25.48 20.53 -4.62
N ASN A 70 25.27 20.95 -3.38
CA ASN A 70 23.96 21.26 -2.80
C ASN A 70 23.31 22.50 -3.45
N TYR A 71 24.13 23.42 -3.98
CA TYR A 71 23.69 24.68 -4.59
C TYR A 71 23.66 24.64 -6.12
N ILE A 72 24.02 23.51 -6.73
CA ILE A 72 24.04 23.35 -8.18
C ILE A 72 22.65 22.88 -8.62
N PRO A 73 21.96 23.58 -9.53
CA PRO A 73 20.70 23.11 -10.09
C PRO A 73 20.84 21.72 -10.71
N LYS A 74 19.89 20.83 -10.41
CA LYS A 74 19.87 19.44 -10.91
C LYS A 74 18.57 19.18 -11.63
N ARG A 75 18.64 18.40 -12.72
CA ARG A 75 17.48 17.89 -13.43
C ARG A 75 17.34 16.40 -13.17
N ILE A 76 16.23 15.98 -12.58
CA ILE A 76 15.88 14.57 -12.41
C ILE A 76 15.06 14.14 -13.63
N ASN A 77 15.53 13.14 -14.37
CA ASN A 77 14.88 12.63 -15.58
C ASN A 77 14.08 11.34 -15.35
N ARG A 78 14.48 10.53 -14.37
CA ARG A 78 13.87 9.24 -14.05
C ARG A 78 14.14 8.89 -12.59
N ILE A 79 13.20 8.17 -12.01
CA ILE A 79 13.31 7.52 -10.71
C ILE A 79 13.01 6.03 -10.94
N TRP A 80 13.77 5.17 -10.29
CA TRP A 80 13.47 3.73 -10.22
C TRP A 80 13.08 3.39 -8.79
N ALA A 81 11.98 2.68 -8.63
CA ALA A 81 11.58 2.12 -7.35
C ALA A 81 11.86 0.60 -7.37
N GLN A 82 12.54 0.12 -6.34
CA GLN A 82 12.76 -1.31 -6.13
C GLN A 82 11.84 -1.79 -5.02
N PHE A 83 11.14 -2.88 -5.29
CA PHE A 83 10.17 -3.46 -4.37
C PHE A 83 10.68 -4.81 -3.90
N HIS A 84 10.36 -5.17 -2.66
CA HIS A 84 10.72 -6.45 -2.06
C HIS A 84 9.45 -7.10 -1.53
N GLU A 85 9.14 -8.31 -2.01
CA GLU A 85 7.96 -9.09 -1.60
C GLU A 85 6.66 -8.27 -1.60
N THR A 86 6.51 -7.41 -2.61
CA THR A 86 5.36 -6.52 -2.75
C THR A 86 4.53 -6.93 -3.97
N LEU A 87 3.21 -6.74 -3.87
CA LEU A 87 2.23 -6.98 -4.94
C LEU A 87 1.34 -5.76 -5.11
N GLY A 88 0.76 -5.58 -6.29
CA GLY A 88 -0.29 -4.59 -6.51
C GLY A 88 0.11 -3.13 -6.39
N VAL A 89 1.29 -2.78 -6.88
CA VAL A 89 1.83 -1.43 -6.77
C VAL A 89 1.35 -0.55 -7.92
N TYR A 90 0.82 0.61 -7.55
CA TYR A 90 0.52 1.71 -8.46
C TYR A 90 1.41 2.91 -8.10
N VAL A 91 2.00 3.55 -9.10
CA VAL A 91 2.75 4.80 -8.95
C VAL A 91 2.08 5.86 -9.82
N ASN A 92 1.54 6.90 -9.18
CA ASN A 92 0.81 7.98 -9.86
C ASN A 92 -0.31 7.50 -10.82
N GLY A 93 -0.97 6.38 -10.46
CA GLY A 93 -2.04 5.78 -11.25
C GLY A 93 -1.58 4.75 -12.29
N GLU A 94 -0.27 4.60 -12.53
CA GLU A 94 0.28 3.56 -13.40
C GLU A 94 0.57 2.30 -12.59
N GLN A 95 0.10 1.14 -13.06
CA GLN A 95 0.37 -0.14 -12.42
C GLN A 95 1.79 -0.59 -12.76
N LEU A 96 2.65 -0.71 -11.75
CA LEU A 96 4.03 -1.19 -11.92
C LEU A 96 4.19 -2.66 -11.52
N ILE A 97 3.44 -3.12 -10.52
CA ILE A 97 3.40 -4.52 -10.10
C ILE A 97 1.95 -4.99 -10.14
N PRO A 98 1.64 -6.08 -10.86
CA PRO A 98 0.28 -6.57 -10.96
C PRO A 98 -0.26 -7.05 -9.61
N ASN A 99 -1.58 -7.02 -9.47
CA ASN A 99 -2.26 -7.87 -8.49
C ASN A 99 -2.22 -9.31 -9.02
N LEU A 100 -2.01 -10.29 -8.15
CA LEU A 100 -2.22 -11.71 -8.49
C LEU A 100 -3.71 -12.02 -8.53
#